data_AF-A0A942TNV8-F1
#
_entry.id   AF-A0A942TNV8-F1
#
_cell.length_a   1.000
_cell.length_b   1.000
_cell.length_c   1.000
_cell.angle_alpha   90.00
_cell.angle_beta   90.00
_cell.angle_gamma   90.00
#
_symmetry.space_group_name_H-M   'P 1'
#
loop_
_entity.id
_entity.type
_entity.pdbx_description
1 polymer ?
#
loop_
_entity_poly.entity_id
_entity_poly.type
_entity_poly.pdbx_seq_one_letter_code
_entity_poly.pdbx_strand_id
1 'polypeptide(L)' 'MKFIEFGVGNKWLIRTETELSDGTELEEKGIVRPIKIQSFYIRVWIGKTVFILDTKDGFKKAKKNRIKIKLVFGIKSL' A
#
# COMPACT_ATOMS: atom_id res chain seq x y z
N MET A 1 6.72 10.01 -4.29
CA MET A 1 5.27 9.91 -4.03
C MET A 1 5.06 9.41 -2.61
N LYS A 2 3.94 9.73 -1.96
CA LYS A 2 3.61 9.21 -0.62
C LYS A 2 2.54 8.12 -0.72
N PHE A 3 2.70 7.03 -0.01
CA PHE A 3 1.73 5.93 0.07
C PHE A 3 1.36 5.69 1.53
N ILE A 4 0.13 6.04 1.89
CA ILE A 4 -0.37 5.84 3.25
C ILE A 4 -1.12 4.52 3.27
N GLU A 5 -0.61 3.54 3.99
CA GLU A 5 -1.18 2.20 4.05
C GLU A 5 -1.69 1.88 5.45
N PHE A 6 -2.95 1.45 5.51
CA PHE A 6 -3.60 0.93 6.68
C PHE A 6 -3.96 -0.55 6.47
N GLY A 7 -3.45 -1.46 7.30
CA GLY A 7 -3.76 -2.87 7.10
C GLY A 7 -3.25 -3.85 8.13
N VAL A 8 -3.86 -5.03 8.11
CA VAL A 8 -3.48 -6.17 8.93
C VAL A 8 -2.51 -7.05 8.15
N GLY A 9 -1.41 -7.46 8.79
CA GLY A 9 -0.33 -8.25 8.19
C GLY A 9 0.88 -7.44 7.71
N ASN A 10 0.88 -6.11 7.90
CA ASN A 10 2.06 -5.26 7.81
C ASN A 10 2.74 -5.12 9.18
N LYS A 11 3.96 -4.55 9.22
CA LYS A 11 4.73 -4.33 10.46
C LYS A 11 3.97 -3.41 11.44
N TRP A 12 3.20 -2.47 10.91
CA TRP A 12 2.33 -1.57 11.66
C TRP A 12 0.95 -1.51 11.02
N LEU A 13 -0.07 -1.22 11.83
CA LEU A 13 -1.44 -1.03 11.37
C LEU A 13 -1.56 0.14 10.40
N ILE A 14 -0.89 1.26 10.69
CA ILE A 14 -0.82 2.44 9.82
C ILE A 14 0.66 2.73 9.53
N ARG A 15 1.01 2.90 8.26
CA ARG A 15 2.33 3.35 7.80
C ARG A 15 2.22 4.35 6.67
N THR A 16 3.18 5.24 6.54
CA THR A 16 3.37 6.09 5.37
C THR A 16 4.71 5.76 4.74
N GLU A 17 4.71 5.46 3.45
CA GLU A 17 5.89 5.20 2.65
C GLU A 17 6.11 6.40 1.74
N THR A 18 7.17 7.16 1.98
CA THR A 18 7.52 8.33 1.16
C THR A 18 8.65 7.94 0.21
N GLU A 19 8.33 7.84 -1.07
CA GLU A 19 9.29 7.68 -2.16
C GLU A 19 9.80 9.07 -2.57
N LEU A 20 11.09 9.31 -2.35
CA LEU A 20 11.78 10.53 -2.76
C LEU A 20 12.11 10.49 -4.25
N SER A 21 12.31 11.66 -4.87
CA SER A 21 12.67 11.78 -6.29
C SER A 21 13.97 11.07 -6.66
N ASP A 22 14.84 10.85 -5.68
CA ASP A 22 16.11 10.12 -5.79
C ASP A 22 15.93 8.58 -5.75
N GLY A 23 14.70 8.09 -5.62
CA GLY A 23 14.38 6.66 -5.50
C GLY A 23 14.54 6.10 -4.07
N THR A 24 14.89 6.93 -3.10
CA THR A 24 14.94 6.53 -1.69
C THR A 24 13.52 6.34 -1.13
N GLU A 25 13.26 5.18 -0.54
CA GLU A 25 12.00 4.85 0.12
C GLU A 25 12.12 5.05 1.64
N LEU A 26 11.30 5.94 2.22
CA LEU A 26 11.22 6.17 3.67
C LEU A 26 9.94 5.57 4.24
N GLU A 27 10.08 4.60 5.15
CA GLU A 27 8.95 4.02 5.89
C GLU A 27 8.77 4.69 7.26
N GLU A 28 7.65 5.38 7.43
CA GLU A 28 7.29 6.07 8.67
C GLU A 28 6.05 5.43 9.31
N LYS A 29 6.06 5.28 10.63
CA LYS A 29 4.89 4.78 11.38
C LYS A 29 3.84 5.88 11.51
N GLY A 30 2.60 5.62 11.10
CA GLY A 30 1.51 6.59 11.16
C GLY A 30 1.27 7.34 9.84
N ILE A 31 0.57 8.48 9.93
CA ILE A 31 0.17 9.31 8.79
C ILE A 31 1.01 10.57 8.74
N VAL A 32 1.82 10.73 7.68
CA VAL A 32 2.72 11.87 7.50
C VAL A 32 2.07 12.94 6.62
N ARG A 33 1.86 14.14 7.17
CA ARG A 33 1.28 15.29 6.47
C ARG A 33 2.36 16.10 5.73
N PRO A 34 2.04 16.88 4.68
CA PRO A 34 0.74 17.01 4.01
C PRO A 34 0.43 15.83 3.09
N ILE A 35 -0.86 15.60 2.86
CA ILE A 35 -1.40 14.49 2.06
C ILE A 35 -2.21 15.10 0.91
N LYS A 36 -1.78 14.89 -0.33
CA LYS A 36 -2.51 15.21 -1.55
C LYS A 36 -2.98 13.92 -2.22
N ILE A 37 -4.18 13.48 -1.85
CA ILE A 37 -4.77 12.22 -2.31
C ILE A 37 -4.89 12.22 -3.85
N GLN A 38 -4.35 11.17 -4.47
CA GLN A 38 -4.39 10.96 -5.92
C GLN A 38 -5.23 9.73 -6.30
N SER A 39 -5.05 8.60 -5.59
CA SER A 39 -5.86 7.39 -5.78
C SER A 39 -5.93 6.59 -4.49
N PHE A 40 -6.93 5.71 -4.40
CA PHE A 40 -7.05 4.74 -3.31
C PHE A 40 -6.80 3.36 -3.89
N TYR A 41 -6.16 2.49 -3.12
CA TYR A 41 -6.00 1.10 -3.48
C TYR A 41 -6.32 0.17 -2.32
N ILE A 42 -6.80 -1.02 -2.65
CA ILE A 42 -7.06 -2.10 -1.71
C ILE A 42 -6.23 -3.29 -2.16
N ARG A 43 -5.39 -3.81 -1.28
CA ARG A 43 -4.57 -4.99 -1.50
C ARG A 43 -5.00 -6.09 -0.55
N VAL A 44 -5.55 -7.16 -1.10
CA VAL A 44 -5.94 -8.36 -0.37
C VAL A 44 -5.00 -9.50 -0.75
N TRP A 45 -4.22 -9.96 0.22
CA TRP A 45 -3.42 -11.17 0.10
C TRP A 45 -4.18 -12.31 0.75
N ILE A 46 -4.54 -13.33 -0.03
CA ILE A 46 -5.18 -14.56 0.44
C ILE A 46 -4.38 -15.75 -0.07
N GLY A 47 -3.68 -16.43 0.86
CA GLY A 47 -2.86 -17.58 0.55
C GLY A 47 -1.69 -17.22 -0.36
N LYS A 48 -1.65 -17.77 -1.59
CA LYS A 48 -0.63 -17.45 -2.60
C LYS A 48 -1.07 -16.33 -3.56
N THR A 49 -2.28 -15.82 -3.44
CA THR A 49 -2.84 -14.85 -4.40
C THR A 49 -2.92 -13.47 -3.76
N VAL A 50 -2.53 -12.45 -4.51
CA VAL A 50 -2.62 -11.04 -4.14
C VAL A 50 -3.52 -10.34 -5.14
N PHE A 51 -4.59 -9.76 -4.63
CA PHE A 51 -5.52 -8.91 -5.34
C PHE A 51 -5.18 -7.47 -5.02
N ILE A 52 -5.07 -6.61 -6.03
CA ILE A 52 -4.84 -5.18 -5.88
C ILE A 52 -5.91 -4.48 -6.70
N LEU A 53 -6.76 -3.70 -6.05
CA LEU A 53 -7.76 -2.87 -6.69
C LEU A 53 -7.37 -1.42 -6.46
N ASP A 54 -6.95 -0.70 -7.49
CA ASP A 54 -6.67 0.74 -7.43
C ASP A 54 -7.78 1.49 -8.18
N THR A 55 -8.23 2.63 -7.64
CA THR A 55 -9.31 3.41 -8.24
C THR A 55 -8.93 4.03 -9.59
N LYS A 56 -7.64 4.19 -9.88
CA LYS A 56 -7.11 4.78 -11.11
C LYS A 56 -6.58 3.71 -12.08
N ASP A 57 -5.91 2.68 -11.56
CA ASP A 57 -5.26 1.61 -12.34
C ASP A 57 -6.14 0.37 -12.51
N GLY A 58 -7.25 0.27 -11.78
CA GLY A 58 -8.20 -0.83 -11.83
C GLY A 58 -7.77 -2.07 -11.03
N PHE A 59 -8.28 -3.23 -11.44
CA PHE A 59 -8.06 -4.50 -10.74
C PHE A 59 -6.86 -5.27 -11.31
N LYS A 60 -5.95 -5.68 -10.43
CA LYS A 60 -4.79 -6.51 -10.72
C LYS A 60 -4.79 -7.74 -9.82
N LYS A 61 -4.39 -8.87 -10.40
CA LYS A 61 -4.18 -10.15 -9.69
C LYS A 61 -2.74 -10.61 -9.89
N ALA A 62 -2.10 -11.05 -8.82
CA ALA A 62 -0.74 -11.59 -8.85
C ALA A 62 -0.64 -12.84 -7.98
N LYS A 63 0.16 -13.82 -8.40
CA LYS A 63 0.46 -15.01 -7.60
C LYS A 63 1.86 -14.89 -7.01
N LYS A 64 2.01 -15.21 -5.73
CA LYS A 64 3.26 -15.19 -4.98
C LYS A 64 3.59 -16.60 -4.51
N ASN A 65 4.87 -16.93 -4.41
CA ASN A 65 5.30 -18.27 -4.01
C ASN A 65 5.02 -18.58 -2.52
N ARG A 66 4.93 -17.53 -1.69
CA ARG A 66 4.67 -17.63 -0.25
C ARG A 66 3.18 -17.51 0.08
N ILE A 67 2.77 -18.23 1.11
CA ILE A 67 1.42 -18.18 1.67
C ILE A 67 1.41 -17.10 2.75
N LYS A 68 0.57 -16.07 2.60
CA LYS A 68 0.28 -15.06 3.64
C LYS A 68 -1.18 -14.65 3.57
N ILE A 69 -1.68 -14.08 4.66
CA ILE A 69 -2.96 -13.39 4.69
C ILE A 69 -2.69 -11.95 5.11
N LYS A 70 -3.05 -11.00 4.25
CA LYS A 70 -2.91 -9.57 4.50
C LYS A 70 -4.08 -8.82 3.92
N LEU A 71 -4.54 -7.77 4.58
CA LEU A 71 -5.53 -6.86 4.05
C LEU A 71 -5.01 -5.45 4.27
N VAL A 72 -4.75 -4.73 3.19
CA VAL A 72 -4.15 -3.39 3.21
C VAL A 72 -5.00 -2.45 2.38
N PHE A 73 -5.37 -1.32 2.95
CA PHE A 73 -6.01 -0.19 2.31
C PHE A 73 -4.97 0.92 2.21
N GLY A 74 -4.65 1.34 1.00
CA GLY A 74 -3.64 2.34 0.73
C GLY A 74 -4.23 3.58 0.07
N ILE A 75 -3.59 4.72 0.32
CA ILE A 75 -3.85 5.99 -0.33
C ILE A 75 -2.58 6.40 -1.02
N LYS A 76 -2.62 6.53 -2.35
CA LYS A 76 -1.56 7.15 -3.12
C LYS A 76 -1.73 8.66 -3.02
N SER A 77 -0.68 9.34 -2.58
CA SER A 77 -0.59 10.78 -2.42
C SER A 77 0.60 11.32 -3.20
N LEU A 78 0.46 12.51 -3.78
CA LEU A 78 1.54 13.20 -4.49
C LEU A 78 2.36 14.09 -3.55
#